data_AF-A0A3C1UY59-F1
#
_entry.id   AF-A0A3C1UY59-F1
#
_cell.length_a   1.000
_cell.length_b   1.000
_cell.length_c   1.000
_cell.angle_alpha   90.00
_cell.angle_beta   90.00
_cell.angle_gamma   90.00
#
_symmetry.space_group_name_H-M   'P 1'
#
loop_
_entity.id
_entity.type
_entity.pdbx_description
1 polymer ?
#
loop_
_entity_poly.entity_id
_entity_poly.type
_entity_poly.pdbx_seq_one_letter_code
_entity_poly.pdbx_strand_id
1 'polypeptide(L)' 'MSTTDFSSLNLHPDLLKNLSSLGYESMTPIQALSLPAILSGKDVIGQGKTGSGKTAAFGLGLLQKLNVKSFKAQSIVLC' A
#
# COMPACT_ATOMS: atom_id res chain seq x y z
N MET A 1 14.26 -6.91 -12.97
CA MET A 1 14.32 -5.50 -12.58
C MET A 1 13.02 -5.17 -11.88
N SER A 2 13.03 -4.95 -10.57
CA SER A 2 11.81 -4.54 -9.87
C SER A 2 11.53 -3.10 -10.22
N THR A 3 10.48 -2.87 -11.00
CA THR A 3 9.97 -1.50 -11.21
C THR A 3 9.48 -0.96 -9.87
N THR A 4 9.90 0.25 -9.53
CA THR A 4 9.58 0.90 -8.25
C THR A 4 8.40 1.86 -8.37
N ASP A 5 7.84 2.04 -9.57
CA ASP A 5 6.77 2.98 -9.79
C ASP A 5 5.45 2.43 -9.25
N PHE A 6 4.69 3.23 -8.50
CA PHE A 6 3.37 2.80 -8.00
C PHE A 6 2.42 2.43 -9.14
N SER A 7 2.56 3.05 -10.31
CA SER A 7 1.79 2.75 -11.52
C SER A 7 2.02 1.36 -12.08
N SER A 8 3.08 0.64 -11.64
CA SER A 8 3.28 -0.75 -12.01
C SER A 8 2.37 -1.72 -11.24
N LEU A 9 1.71 -1.24 -10.20
CA LEU A 9 0.79 -2.02 -9.38
C LEU A 9 -0.65 -1.81 -9.85
N ASN A 10 -1.49 -2.84 -9.68
CA ASN A 10 -2.92 -2.76 -9.97
C ASN A 10 -3.68 -2.06 -8.82
N LEU A 11 -3.37 -0.79 -8.58
CA LEU A 11 -4.03 0.06 -7.59
C LEU A 11 -5.24 0.77 -8.21
N HIS A 12 -6.23 1.12 -7.38
CA HIS A 12 -7.32 1.98 -7.83
C HIS A 12 -6.77 3.32 -8.38
N PRO A 13 -7.32 3.83 -9.50
CA PRO A 13 -6.85 5.09 -10.10
C PRO A 13 -6.82 6.26 -9.12
N ASP A 14 -7.80 6.34 -8.21
CA ASP A 14 -7.86 7.39 -7.18
C ASP A 14 -6.70 7.29 -6.17
N LEU A 15 -6.22 6.08 -5.87
CA LEU A 15 -5.05 5.88 -5.01
C LEU A 15 -3.77 6.34 -5.72
N LEU A 16 -3.61 6.01 -7.01
CA LEU A 16 -2.47 6.48 -7.81
C LEU A 16 -2.44 8.01 -7.90
N LYS A 17 -3.60 8.62 -8.14
CA LYS A 17 -3.75 10.08 -8.17
C LYS A 17 -3.38 10.72 -6.82
N ASN A 18 -3.85 10.14 -5.71
CA ASN A 18 -3.53 10.63 -4.38
C ASN A 18 -2.05 10.44 -4.01
N LEU A 19 -1.43 9.33 -4.40
CA LEU A 19 0.01 9.14 -4.22
C LEU A 19 0.81 10.23 -4.93
N SER A 20 0.46 10.52 -6.19
CA SER A 20 1.08 11.61 -6.95
C SER A 20 0.87 12.98 -6.29
N SER A 21 -0.35 13.30 -5.83
CA SER A 21 -0.63 14.59 -5.18
C SER A 21 0.08 14.78 -3.84
N LEU A 22 0.39 13.68 -3.15
CA LEU A 22 1.15 13.66 -1.89
C LEU A 22 2.68 13.63 -2.13
N GLY A 23 3.15 13.59 -3.37
CA GLY A 23 4.58 13.54 -3.69
C GLY A 23 5.23 12.17 -3.51
N TYR A 24 4.45 11.08 -3.57
CA TYR A 24 4.97 9.72 -3.55
C TYR A 24 5.44 9.35 -4.97
N GLU A 25 6.70 9.70 -5.28
CA GLU A 25 7.26 9.51 -6.62
C GLU A 25 7.53 8.04 -6.95
N SER A 26 8.13 7.29 -6.02
CA SER A 26 8.43 5.87 -6.18
C SER A 26 8.34 5.10 -4.86
N MET A 27 8.14 3.80 -4.96
CA MET A 27 8.09 2.90 -3.82
C MET A 27 9.45 2.84 -3.12
N THR A 28 9.43 2.92 -1.79
CA THR A 28 10.61 2.56 -0.99
C THR A 28 10.90 1.05 -1.09
N PRO A 29 12.10 0.57 -0.73
CA PRO A 29 12.41 -0.86 -0.83
C PRO A 29 11.43 -1.77 -0.07
N ILE A 30 10.98 -1.37 1.12
CA ILE A 30 10.00 -2.18 1.87
C ILE A 30 8.64 -2.20 1.17
N GLN A 31 8.24 -1.12 0.50
CA GLN A 31 6.99 -1.02 -0.25
C GLN A 31 7.05 -1.88 -1.52
N ALA A 32 8.11 -1.77 -2.30
CA ALA A 32 8.30 -2.56 -3.52
C ALA A 32 8.32 -4.08 -3.25
N LEU A 33 8.87 -4.50 -2.11
CA LEU A 33 8.90 -5.90 -1.69
C LEU A 33 7.56 -6.40 -1.12
N SER A 34 6.80 -5.54 -0.43
CA SER A 34 5.60 -5.97 0.30
C SER A 34 4.29 -5.72 -0.45
N LEU A 35 4.16 -4.61 -1.19
CA LEU A 35 2.90 -4.23 -1.84
C LEU A 35 2.35 -5.28 -2.81
N PRO A 36 3.15 -5.91 -3.70
CA PRO A 36 2.61 -6.97 -4.57
C PRO A 36 1.98 -8.14 -3.80
N ALA A 37 2.60 -8.55 -2.68
CA ALA A 37 2.08 -9.61 -1.82
C ALA A 37 0.82 -9.15 -1.06
N ILE A 38 0.84 -7.94 -0.48
CA ILE A 38 -0.31 -7.34 0.22
C ILE A 38 -1.52 -7.21 -0.72
N LEU A 39 -1.31 -6.70 -1.93
CA LEU A 39 -2.37 -6.49 -2.93
C LEU A 39 -2.94 -7.80 -3.46
N SER A 40 -2.11 -8.86 -3.53
CA SER A 40 -2.59 -10.22 -3.83
C SER A 40 -3.28 -10.91 -2.63
N GLY A 41 -3.40 -10.24 -1.49
CA GLY A 41 -4.09 -10.75 -0.30
C GLY A 41 -3.29 -11.81 0.46
N LYS A 42 -1.97 -11.83 0.33
CA LYS A 42 -1.10 -12.72 1.09
C LYS A 42 -0.72 -12.10 2.42
N ASP A 43 -0.50 -12.96 3.42
CA ASP A 43 0.11 -12.55 4.69
C ASP A 43 1.56 -12.14 4.47
N VAL A 44 1.99 -11.07 5.13
CA VAL A 44 3.33 -10.49 4.97
C VAL A 44 3.91 -10.17 6.34
N ILE A 45 5.15 -10.62 6.56
CA ILE A 45 6.00 -10.13 7.65
C ILE A 45 6.95 -9.09 7.05
N GLY A 46 6.85 -7.85 7.52
CA GLY A 46 7.67 -6.74 7.06
C GLY A 46 8.61 -6.24 8.14
N GLN A 47 9.93 -6.34 7.92
CA GLN A 47 10.94 -5.78 8.83
C GLN A 47 11.62 -4.57 8.17
N GLY A 48 11.69 -3.46 8.89
CA GLY A 48 12.40 -2.27 8.44
C GLY A 48 12.44 -1.20 9.53
N LYS A 49 13.39 -0.26 9.42
CA LYS A 49 13.54 0.85 10.37
C LYS A 49 12.31 1.80 10.39
N THR A 50 12.19 2.60 11.43
CA THR A 50 11.22 3.71 11.45
C THR A 50 11.45 4.63 10.24
N GLY A 51 10.38 5.14 9.63
CA GLY A 51 10.45 5.93 8.41
C GLY A 51 10.70 5.11 7.12
N SER A 52 10.77 3.78 7.17
CA SER A 52 10.99 2.96 5.95
C SER A 52 9.80 2.92 4.99
N GLY A 53 8.62 3.42 5.37
CA GLY A 53 7.41 3.42 4.53
C GLY A 53 6.44 2.25 4.78
N LYS A 54 6.60 1.49 5.87
CA LYS A 54 5.71 0.37 6.25
C LYS A 54 4.23 0.77 6.36
N THR A 55 3.96 1.93 6.97
CA THR A 55 2.59 2.44 7.16
C THR A 55 1.86 2.66 5.85
N ALA A 56 2.54 3.25 4.86
CA ALA A 56 1.97 3.42 3.53
C ALA A 56 1.75 2.05 2.84
N ALA A 57 2.64 1.08 3.05
CA ALA A 57 2.50 -0.26 2.45
C ALA A 57 1.22 -0.97 2.90
N PHE A 58 0.99 -1.12 4.21
CA PHE A 58 -0.25 -1.76 4.68
C PHE A 58 -1.46 -0.86 4.45
N GLY A 59 -1.33 0.46 4.61
CA GLY A 59 -2.42 1.42 4.42
C GLY A 59 -2.98 1.38 2.99
N LEU A 60 -2.13 1.35 1.97
CA LEU A 60 -2.54 1.16 0.58
C LEU A 60 -3.25 -0.19 0.37
N GLY A 61 -2.76 -1.26 1.02
CA GLY A 61 -3.42 -2.56 0.98
C GLY A 61 -4.84 -2.54 1.55
N LEU A 62 -5.05 -1.86 2.68
CA LEU A 62 -6.37 -1.69 3.29
C LEU A 62 -7.29 -0.85 2.42
N LEU A 63 -6.81 0.31 1.94
CA LEU A 63 -7.58 1.21 1.09
C LEU A 63 -7.95 0.58 -0.25
N GLN A 64 -7.07 -0.25 -0.83
CA GLN A 64 -7.35 -0.98 -2.07
C GLN A 64 -8.56 -1.91 -1.95
N LYS A 65 -8.82 -2.47 -0.76
CA LYS A 65 -9.92 -3.41 -0.52
C LYS A 65 -11.15 -2.75 0.12
N LEU A 66 -11.07 -1.47 0.44
CA LEU A 66 -12.09 -0.76 1.19
C LEU A 66 -13.36 -0.57 0.34
N ASN A 67 -14.49 -1.09 0.82
CA ASN A 67 -15.80 -0.78 0.25
C ASN A 67 -16.40 0.44 0.95
N VAL A 68 -16.31 1.61 0.31
CA VAL A 68 -16.79 2.89 0.87
C VAL A 68 -18.32 2.97 1.04
N LYS A 69 -19.10 2.08 0.42
CA LYS A 69 -20.55 2.02 0.60
C LYS A 69 -20.97 1.20 1.82
N SER A 70 -20.02 0.50 2.47
CA SER A 70 -20.30 -0.38 3.60
C SER A 70 -19.90 0.26 4.93
N PHE A 71 -20.89 0.63 5.73
CA PHE A 71 -20.72 1.27 7.05
C PHE A 71 -20.49 0.23 8.16
N LYS A 72 -19.39 -0.51 8.06
CA LYS A 72 -18.93 -1.46 9.07
C LYS A 72 -17.40 -1.42 9.16
N ALA A 73 -16.84 -1.90 10.27
CA ALA A 73 -15.41 -2.13 10.36
C ALA A 73 -14.98 -3.18 9.31
N GLN A 74 -14.03 -2.82 8.46
CA GLN A 74 -13.50 -3.68 7.39
C GLN A 74 -12.03 -4.04 7.60
N SER A 75 -11.34 -3.32 8.48
CA SER A 75 -9.92 -3.51 8.77
C SER A 75 -9.61 -2.99 10.17
N ILE A 76 -8.60 -3.57 10.81
CA ILE A 76 -8.09 -3.15 12.11
C ILE A 76 -6.57 -3.00 12.01
N VAL A 77 -6.03 -1.93 12.60
CA VAL A 77 -4.59 -1.73 12.79
C VAL A 77 -4.35 -1.68 14.29
N LEU A 78 -3.43 -2.52 14.77
CA LEU A 78 -3.04 -2.59 16.18
C LEU A 78 -1.60 -2.10 16.29
N CYS A 79 -1.33 -1.19 17.23
CA CYS A 79 -0.04 -0.52 17.42
C CYS A 79 0.51 -0.75 18.82
#